data_AF-A0A7X9GI78-F1
#
_entry.id   AF-A0A7X9GI78-F1
#
_cell.length_a   1.000
_cell.length_b   1.000
_cell.length_c   1.000
_cell.angle_alpha   90.00
_cell.angle_beta   90.00
_cell.angle_gamma   90.00
#
_symmetry.space_group_name_H-M   'P 1'
#
loop_
_entity.id
_entity.type
_entity.pdbx_description
1 polymer ?
#
loop_
_entity_poly.entity_id
_entity_poly.type
_entity_poly.pdbx_seq_one_letter_code
_entity_poly.pdbx_strand_id
1 'polypeptide(L)' 'EAIYLADRIVVMTAGPGKIKELIDIGMPRPRNRANPAYGKLSARILDMLEEEVEKGQYSEEETQSTAVSSVSAINLR' A
#
# COMPACT_ATOMS: atom_id res chain seq x y z
N GLU A 1 -15.20 -0.90 4.75
CA GLU A 1 -15.56 -0.17 6.00
C GLU A 1 -14.85 1.17 6.15
N ALA A 2 -13.55 1.31 5.85
CA ALA A 2 -12.82 2.58 6.01
C ALA A 2 -13.49 3.80 5.35
N ILE A 3 -13.99 3.66 4.11
CA ILE A 3 -14.68 4.74 3.38
C ILE A 3 -16.00 5.15 4.06
N TYR A 4 -16.67 4.21 4.72
CA TYR A 4 -17.91 4.50 5.43
C TYR A 4 -17.64 5.31 6.70
N LEU A 5 -16.54 5.04 7.39
CA LEU A 5 -16.26 5.60 8.72
C LEU A 5 -15.38 6.86 8.71
N ALA A 6 -14.40 6.93 7.81
CA ALA A 6 -13.38 7.97 7.82
C ALA A 6 -13.76 9.13 6.90
N ASP A 7 -13.37 10.36 7.23
CA ASP A 7 -13.48 11.50 6.31
C ASP A 7 -12.22 11.65 5.43
N ARG A 8 -11.11 11.05 5.88
CA ARG A 8 -9.85 10.94 5.14
C ARG A 8 -9.26 9.56 5.32
N ILE A 9 -8.71 9.03 4.24
CA ILE A 9 -7.96 7.76 4.26
C ILE A 9 -6.52 8.06 3.89
N VAL A 10 -5.59 7.55 4.66
CA VAL A 10 -4.16 7.61 4.36
C VAL A 10 -3.74 6.23 3.87
N VAL A 11 -3.20 6.16 2.66
CA VAL A 11 -2.58 4.95 2.10
C VAL A 11 -1.09 5.04 2.37
N MET A 12 -0.51 3.97 2.90
CA MET A 12 0.92 3.86 3.19
C MET A 12 1.60 2.99 2.15
N THR A 13 2.89 3.20 1.93
CA THR A 13 3.70 2.31 1.08
C THR A 13 4.08 1.03 1.82
N ALA A 14 4.41 -0.05 1.09
CA ALA A 14 4.87 -1.31 1.70
C ALA A 14 6.23 -1.22 2.42
N GLY A 15 7.04 -0.18 2.15
CA GLY A 15 8.29 0.12 2.87
C GLY A 15 8.10 0.96 4.13
N PRO A 16 9.14 1.16 4.95
CA PRO A 16 9.01 1.79 6.25
C PRO A 16 8.52 3.24 6.16
N GLY A 17 7.28 3.46 6.61
CA GLY A 17 6.78 4.72 7.15
C GLY A 17 6.44 5.83 6.16
N LYS A 18 6.31 5.57 4.85
CA LYS A 18 5.94 6.61 3.89
C LYS A 18 4.44 6.62 3.59
N ILE A 19 3.89 7.82 3.50
CA ILE A 19 2.53 8.06 3.01
C ILE A 19 2.60 8.01 1.48
N LYS A 20 1.83 7.10 0.89
CA LYS A 20 1.64 7.01 -0.57
C LYS A 20 0.68 8.09 -1.04
N GLU A 21 -0.51 8.12 -0.44
CA GLU A 21 -1.57 9.05 -0.83
C GLU A 21 -2.49 9.38 0.34
N LEU A 22 -3.03 10.60 0.35
CA LEU A 22 -4.11 11.01 1.22
C LEU A 22 -5.38 11.22 0.37
N ILE A 23 -6.45 10.53 0.75
CA ILE A 23 -7.72 10.51 0.02
C ILE A 23 -8.78 11.17 0.87
N ASP A 24 -9.28 12.31 0.40
CA ASP A 24 -10.41 13.01 1.03
C ASP A 24 -11.74 12.42 0.54
N ILE A 25 -12.59 12.04 1.49
CA ILE A 25 -13.92 11.49 1.20
C ILE A 25 -14.92 12.64 1.20
N GLY A 26 -15.11 13.27 0.04
CA GLY A 26 -16.06 14.37 -0.18
C GLY A 26 -17.55 13.99 -0.09
N MET A 27 -17.90 12.88 0.57
CA MET A 27 -19.28 12.44 0.74
C MET A 27 -19.84 12.90 2.09
N PRO A 28 -20.97 13.65 2.11
CA PRO A 28 -21.60 14.11 3.35
C PRO A 28 -22.16 12.94 4.18
N ARG A 29 -22.27 13.16 5.49
CA ARG A 29 -22.90 12.22 6.42
C ARG A 29 -24.44 12.42 6.39
N PRO A 30 -25.27 11.37 6.52
CA PRO A 30 -24.94 9.95 6.59
C PRO A 30 -24.55 9.37 5.23
N ARG A 31 -23.48 8.56 5.19
CA ARG A 31 -22.98 8.00 3.93
C ARG A 31 -23.87 6.87 3.43
N ASN A 32 -24.12 6.85 2.12
CA ASN A 32 -24.86 5.79 1.47
C ASN A 32 -23.91 4.84 0.72
N ARG A 33 -23.87 3.57 1.12
CA ARG A 33 -23.03 2.52 0.47
C ARG A 33 -23.47 2.21 -0.96
N ALA A 34 -24.73 2.47 -1.30
CA ALA A 34 -25.26 2.32 -2.66
C ALA A 34 -24.83 3.46 -3.61
N ASN A 35 -24.15 4.50 -3.11
CA ASN A 35 -23.64 5.56 -3.96
C ASN A 35 -22.54 5.00 -4.88
N PRO A 36 -22.64 5.15 -6.22
CA PRO A 36 -21.61 4.71 -7.15
C PRO A 36 -20.20 5.26 -6.85
N ALA A 37 -20.11 6.47 -6.27
CA ALA A 37 -18.85 7.06 -5.84
C ALA A 37 -18.13 6.22 -4.76
N TYR A 38 -18.90 5.53 -3.90
CA TYR A 38 -18.35 4.64 -2.88
C TYR A 38 -17.64 3.45 -3.51
N GLY A 39 -18.25 2.83 -4.53
CA GLY A 39 -17.66 1.73 -5.28
C GLY A 39 -16.37 2.14 -6.01
N LYS A 40 -16.38 3.30 -6.68
CA LYS A 40 -15.19 3.85 -7.36
C LYS A 40 -14.03 4.12 -6.41
N LEU A 41 -14.31 4.69 -5.25
CA LEU A 41 -13.28 4.91 -4.22
C LEU A 41 -12.75 3.59 -3.66
N SER A 42 -13.63 2.59 -3.49
CA SER A 42 -13.24 1.27 -2.99
C SER A 42 -12.30 0.56 -3.97
N ALA A 43 -12.65 0.55 -5.26
CA ALA A 43 -11.80 -0.02 -6.31
C ALA A 43 -10.44 0.69 -6.36
N ARG A 44 -10.43 2.02 -6.42
CA ARG A 44 -9.19 2.81 -6.45
C ARG A 44 -8.25 2.52 -5.26
N ILE A 45 -8.82 2.39 -4.06
CA ILE A 45 -8.03 2.07 -2.86
C ILE A 45 -7.48 0.65 -2.95
N LEU A 46 -8.28 -0.31 -3.42
CA LEU A 46 -7.84 -1.68 -3.59
C LEU A 46 -6.68 -1.77 -4.59
N ASP A 47 -6.80 -1.12 -5.75
CA ASP A 47 -5.75 -1.07 -6.77
C ASP A 47 -4.44 -0.51 -6.18
N MET A 48 -4.53 0.58 -5.41
CA MET A 48 -3.35 1.17 -4.76
C MET A 48 -2.70 0.24 -3.73
N LEU A 49 -3.48 -0.58 -3.03
CA LEU A 49 -2.97 -1.55 -2.07
C LEU A 49 -2.32 -2.74 -2.78
N GLU A 50 -2.92 -3.24 -3.86
CA GLU A 50 -2.37 -4.32 -4.68
C GLU A 50 -1.00 -3.92 -5.25
N GLU A 51 -0.87 -2.72 -5.81
CA GLU A 51 0.42 -2.19 -6.26
C GLU A 51 1.49 -2.15 -5.16
N GLU A 52 1.11 -1.82 -3.92
CA GLU A 52 2.06 -1.80 -2.80
C GLU A 52 2.42 -3.20 -2.34
N VAL A 53 1.49 -4.14 -2.35
CA VAL A 53 1.76 -5.55 -2.06
C VAL A 53 2.74 -6.11 -3.07
N GLU A 54 2.53 -5.89 -4.37
CA GLU A 54 3.46 -6.32 -5.42
C GLU A 54 4.86 -5.74 -5.19
N LYS A 55 4.98 -4.41 -5.00
CA LYS A 55 6.28 -3.77 -4.74
C LYS A 55 6.96 -4.26 -3.47
N GLY A 56 6.19 -4.52 -2.42
CA GLY A 56 6.70 -5.08 -1.17
C GLY A 56 7.35 -6.44 -1.38
N GLN A 57 6.67 -7.33 -2.11
CA GLN A 57 7.17 -8.69 -2.41
C GLN A 57 8.47 -8.69 -3.22
N TYR A 58 8.61 -7.77 -4.19
CA TYR A 58 9.86 -7.65 -4.96
C TYR A 58 11.02 -7.03 -4.17
N SER A 59 10.74 -6.23 -3.14
CA SER A 59 11.78 -5.56 -2.34
C SER A 59 12.47 -6.45 -1.29
N GLU A 60 11.79 -7.52 -0.87
CA GLU A 60 12.35 -8.49 0.09
C GLU A 60 13.37 -9.43 -0.55
N GLU A 61 13.25 -9.72 -1.85
CA GLU A 61 14.18 -10.59 -2.58
C GLU A 61 15.53 -9.90 -2.90
N GLU A 62 15.53 -8.58 -3.13
CA GLU A 62 16.74 -7.84 -3.52
C GLU A 62 17.74 -7.63 -2.36
N THR A 63 17.24 -7.64 -1.12
CA THR A 63 18.08 -7.52 0.09
C THR A 63 18.73 -8.87 0.47
N GLN A 64 18.13 -10.00 0.10
CA GLN A 64 18.72 -11.33 0.35
C GLN A 64 19.82 -11.69 -0.68
N SER A 65 19.70 -11.26 -1.93
CA SER A 65 20.69 -11.58 -2.98
C SER A 65 22.07 -10.93 -2.75
N THR A 66 22.10 -9.70 -2.23
CA THR A 66 23.36 -8.98 -1.95
C THR A 66 24.06 -9.47 -0.67
N ALA A 67 23.31 -9.90 0.34
CA ALA A 67 23.87 -10.45 1.58
C ALA A 67 24.53 -11.83 1.37
N VAL A 68 23.94 -12.70 0.54
CA VAL A 68 24.53 -14.03 0.26
C VAL A 68 25.81 -13.89 -0.58
N SER A 69 25.85 -12.95 -1.54
CA SER A 69 27.04 -12.70 -2.37
C SER A 69 28.23 -12.15 -1.56
N SER A 70 27.97 -11.26 -0.59
CA SER A 70 29.00 -10.68 0.28
C SER A 70 29.50 -11.66 1.35
N VAL A 71 28.64 -12.53 1.89
CA VAL A 71 29.06 -13.61 2.82
C VAL A 71 29.86 -14.70 2.09
N SER A 72 29.49 -15.05 0.85
CA SER A 72 30.28 -15.98 0.02
C SER A 72 31.65 -15.42 -0.40
N ALA A 73 31.78 -14.11 -0.65
CA ALA A 73 33.05 -13.49 -0.97
C ALA A 73 34.02 -13.42 0.23
N ILE A 74 33.49 -13.41 1.47
CA ILE A 74 34.31 -13.40 2.70
C ILE A 74 34.87 -14.79 3.03
N ASN A 75 34.19 -15.88 2.64
CA ASN A 75 34.58 -17.26 2.96
C ASN A 75 35.52 -17.94 1.93
N LEU A 76 36.13 -17.17 1.03
CA LEU A 76 37.03 -17.66 -0.03
C LEU A 76 38.50 -17.22 0.16
N ARG A 77 38.95 -17.00 1.40
CA ARG A 77 40.38 -16.85 1.74
C ARG A 77 40.83 -17.88 2.76
#